data_AF-A0A518CWH0-F1
#
_entry.id   AF-A0A518CWH0-F1
#
_cell.length_a   1.000
_cell.length_b   1.000
_cell.length_c   1.000
_cell.angle_alpha   90.00
_cell.angle_beta   90.00
_cell.angle_gamma   90.00
#
_symmetry.space_group_name_H-M   'P 1'
#
loop_
_entity.id
_entity.type
_entity.pdbx_description
1 polymer ?
#
loop_
_entity_poly.entity_id
_entity_poly.type
_entity_poly.pdbx_seq_one_letter_code
_entity_poly.pdbx_strand_id
1 'polypeptide(L)'
;MPPIPGFAEFLDEWKRGLAQAGIALVVTVDGGRFDVHAPELEIEVPDVGRDPVDTLAEALGVLIARVPDGDRARLHSTLRATVFGRGTQRRTLFALRSPGVLEVVEDRTVAVTAPAPRPDLSRAARHWAFWVTLVLASALFLTFGPTLSPLGWGELRTLDPAAIELTSAPGGVEIVRLDREVGAHGTWYAVLERRTAAPQVAPPLDDAGAWLEWLGAARGRAHLEWRDDTGNVLRVDPIDVSGLGVGQELMLHVPTPPKDAARLRFGW
;
A
#
# COMPACT_ATOMS: atom_id res chain seq x y z
N MET A 1 -8.04 -17.58 -23.29
CA MET A 1 -7.07 -18.65 -23.56
C MET A 1 -6.77 -19.35 -22.24
N PRO A 2 -6.62 -20.67 -22.18
CA PRO A 2 -6.24 -21.33 -20.94
C PRO A 2 -4.86 -20.82 -20.49
N PRO A 3 -4.65 -20.61 -19.17
CA PRO A 3 -3.36 -20.20 -18.63
C PRO A 3 -2.30 -21.26 -18.97
N ILE A 4 -1.08 -20.82 -19.31
CA ILE A 4 0.06 -21.73 -19.50
C ILE A 4 0.35 -22.38 -18.13
N PRO A 5 0.25 -23.72 -18.00
CA PRO A 5 0.47 -24.40 -16.73
C PRO A 5 1.85 -24.08 -16.15
N GLY A 6 1.90 -23.68 -14.87
CA GLY A 6 3.14 -23.36 -14.15
C GLY A 6 3.81 -22.02 -14.51
N PHE A 7 3.24 -21.24 -15.43
CA PHE A 7 3.85 -19.96 -15.84
C PHE A 7 3.80 -18.89 -14.74
N ALA A 8 2.74 -18.87 -13.92
CA ALA A 8 2.63 -17.95 -12.79
C ALA A 8 3.72 -18.21 -11.73
N GLU A 9 3.94 -19.48 -11.36
CA GLU A 9 4.97 -19.88 -10.40
C GLU A 9 6.38 -19.53 -10.91
N PHE A 10 6.64 -19.80 -12.20
CA PHE A 10 7.90 -19.42 -12.85
C PHE A 10 8.09 -17.90 -12.84
N LEU A 11 7.04 -17.13 -13.12
CA LEU A 11 7.13 -15.68 -13.15
C LEU A 11 7.48 -15.11 -11.77
N ASP A 12 6.91 -15.68 -10.70
CA ASP A 12 7.21 -15.28 -9.32
C ASP A 12 8.62 -15.71 -8.88
N GLU A 13 9.12 -16.85 -9.36
CA GLU A 13 10.52 -17.25 -9.15
C GLU A 13 11.49 -16.34 -9.90
N TRP A 14 11.20 -16.04 -11.16
CA TRP A 14 11.98 -15.13 -12.01
C TRP A 14 12.05 -13.71 -11.41
N LYS A 15 10.93 -13.17 -10.93
CA LYS A 15 10.87 -11.90 -10.20
C LYS A 15 11.76 -11.91 -8.95
N ARG A 16 11.71 -12.99 -8.16
CA ARG A 16 12.55 -13.13 -6.96
C ARG A 16 14.04 -13.18 -7.31
N GLY A 17 14.42 -13.87 -8.39
CA GLY A 17 15.80 -13.90 -8.87
C GLY A 17 16.32 -12.51 -9.26
N LEU A 18 15.50 -11.71 -9.93
CA LEU A 18 15.86 -10.33 -10.29
C LEU A 18 15.96 -9.41 -9.07
N ALA A 19 15.05 -9.56 -8.11
CA ALA A 19 15.11 -8.79 -6.86
C ALA A 19 16.40 -9.07 -6.07
N GLN A 20 16.88 -10.32 -6.06
CA GLN A 20 18.17 -10.69 -5.46
C GLN A 20 19.36 -10.04 -6.18
N ALA A 21 19.23 -9.75 -7.47
CA ALA A 21 20.21 -9.01 -8.26
C ALA A 21 20.03 -7.47 -8.17
N GLY A 22 19.13 -6.98 -7.31
CA GLY A 22 18.85 -5.55 -7.14
C GLY A 22 17.95 -4.94 -8.22
N ILE A 23 17.29 -5.76 -9.05
CA ILE A 23 16.42 -5.32 -10.14
C ILE A 23 14.96 -5.52 -9.72
N ALA A 24 14.21 -4.44 -9.50
CA ALA A 24 12.77 -4.53 -9.22
C ALA A 24 11.95 -4.34 -10.51
N LEU A 25 11.03 -5.27 -10.78
CA LEU A 25 10.13 -5.22 -11.92
C LEU A 25 8.68 -5.36 -11.46
N VAL A 26 7.78 -4.59 -12.09
CA VAL A 26 6.34 -4.80 -12.01
C VAL A 26 5.92 -5.56 -13.26
N VAL A 27 5.26 -6.69 -13.07
CA VAL A 27 4.77 -7.51 -14.18
C VAL A 27 3.28 -7.69 -14.03
N THR A 28 2.55 -7.30 -15.08
CA THR A 28 1.11 -7.42 -15.18
C THR A 28 0.77 -8.45 -16.23
N VAL A 29 -0.10 -9.41 -15.87
CA VAL A 29 -0.60 -10.43 -16.80
C VAL A 29 -2.10 -10.19 -16.96
N ASP A 30 -2.54 -9.81 -18.16
CA ASP A 30 -3.95 -9.54 -18.46
C ASP A 30 -4.39 -10.28 -19.73
N GLY A 31 -5.34 -11.21 -19.60
CA GLY A 31 -6.00 -11.84 -20.75
C GLY A 31 -5.10 -12.62 -21.72
N GLY A 32 -3.92 -13.07 -21.28
CA GLY A 32 -2.91 -13.71 -22.14
C GLY A 32 -1.97 -12.73 -22.86
N ARG A 33 -2.04 -11.44 -22.50
CA ARG A 33 -0.99 -10.45 -22.74
C ARG A 33 -0.15 -10.33 -21.48
N PHE A 34 1.13 -10.08 -21.71
CA PHE A 34 2.13 -10.00 -20.68
C PHE A 34 2.82 -8.65 -20.82
N ASP A 35 2.69 -7.80 -19.82
CA ASP A 35 3.34 -6.49 -19.79
C ASP A 35 4.35 -6.42 -18.64
N VAL A 36 5.60 -6.10 -18.98
CA VAL A 36 6.66 -5.88 -18.01
C VAL A 36 6.96 -4.40 -17.98
N HIS A 37 6.69 -3.80 -16.84
CA HIS A 37 7.08 -2.44 -16.56
C HIS A 37 8.11 -2.45 -15.46
N ALA A 38 9.30 -1.93 -15.73
CA ALA A 38 10.13 -1.46 -14.63
C ALA A 38 9.46 -0.19 -14.09
N PRO A 39 9.08 -0.10 -12.80
CA PRO A 39 8.92 1.22 -12.18
C PRO A 39 10.24 1.97 -12.40
N GLU A 40 10.22 3.31 -12.43
CA GLU A 40 11.43 4.11 -12.64
C GLU A 40 12.50 3.71 -11.62
N LEU A 41 13.38 2.80 -12.02
CA LEU A 41 14.25 2.07 -11.11
C LEU A 41 15.57 2.81 -11.07
N GLU A 42 15.81 3.55 -10.00
CA GLU A 42 17.11 4.16 -9.76
C GLU A 42 18.08 3.08 -9.27
N ILE A 43 18.72 2.36 -10.20
CA ILE A 43 19.82 1.46 -9.85
C ILE A 43 21.05 2.34 -9.64
N GLU A 44 21.38 2.63 -8.38
CA GLU A 44 22.72 3.11 -8.03
C GLU A 44 23.70 1.97 -8.29
N VAL A 45 24.79 2.23 -9.03
CA VAL A 45 25.79 1.23 -9.41
C VAL A 45 27.02 1.26 -8.48
N PRO A 46 26.95 0.86 -7.19
CA PRO A 46 28.15 0.50 -6.47
C PRO A 46 28.50 -1.00 -6.53
N ASP A 47 27.58 -1.93 -6.80
CA ASP A 47 27.81 -3.37 -6.52
C ASP A 47 27.40 -4.40 -7.61
N VAL A 48 27.05 -4.01 -8.83
CA VAL A 48 26.75 -5.00 -9.89
C VAL A 48 28.02 -5.29 -10.70
N GLY A 49 28.62 -6.48 -10.51
CA GLY A 49 29.84 -6.89 -11.22
C GLY A 49 29.69 -7.10 -12.74
N ARG A 50 28.47 -7.04 -13.26
CA ARG A 50 28.10 -7.13 -14.69
C ARG A 50 27.21 -5.93 -15.05
N ASP A 51 27.20 -5.52 -16.31
CA ASP A 51 26.33 -4.41 -16.76
C ASP A 51 24.85 -4.76 -16.43
N PRO A 52 24.12 -3.92 -15.67
CA PRO A 52 22.72 -4.16 -15.34
C PRO A 52 21.84 -4.31 -16.59
N VAL A 53 22.20 -3.64 -17.68
CA VAL A 53 21.48 -3.72 -18.97
C VAL A 53 21.62 -5.11 -19.58
N ASP A 54 22.83 -5.67 -19.57
CA ASP A 54 23.10 -7.02 -20.08
C ASP A 54 22.42 -8.08 -19.21
N THR A 55 22.47 -7.90 -17.89
CA THR A 55 21.80 -8.79 -16.92
C THR A 55 20.29 -8.84 -17.15
N LEU A 56 19.69 -7.68 -17.40
CA LEU A 56 18.27 -7.58 -17.70
C LEU A 56 17.93 -8.21 -19.06
N ALA A 57 18.78 -8.02 -20.08
CA ALA A 57 18.60 -8.65 -21.38
C ALA A 57 18.68 -10.19 -21.31
N GLU A 58 19.65 -10.74 -20.57
CA GLU A 58 19.78 -12.18 -20.32
C GLU A 58 18.53 -12.71 -19.58
N ALA A 59 18.07 -12.01 -18.55
CA ALA A 59 16.88 -12.42 -17.77
C ALA A 59 15.60 -12.39 -18.60
N LEU A 60 15.41 -11.39 -19.46
CA LEU A 60 14.30 -11.33 -20.41
C LEU A 60 14.39 -12.47 -21.44
N GLY A 61 15.60 -12.81 -21.89
CA GLY A 61 15.82 -13.97 -22.77
C GLY A 61 15.36 -15.29 -22.14
N VAL A 62 15.68 -15.53 -20.87
CA VAL A 62 15.23 -16.73 -20.12
C VAL A 62 13.70 -16.79 -20.02
N LEU A 63 13.07 -15.65 -19.74
CA LEU A 63 11.61 -15.54 -19.67
C LEU A 63 10.95 -15.87 -21.01
N ILE A 64 11.46 -15.33 -22.11
CA ILE A 64 10.95 -15.58 -23.47
C ILE A 64 11.13 -17.04 -23.87
N ALA A 65 12.30 -17.63 -23.57
CA ALA A 65 12.60 -19.02 -23.90
C ALA A 65 11.61 -20.00 -23.25
N ARG A 66 11.05 -19.64 -22.08
CA ARG A 66 10.08 -20.44 -21.35
C ARG A 66 8.67 -20.42 -21.96
N VAL A 67 8.36 -19.42 -22.79
CA VAL A 67 7.07 -19.32 -23.48
C VAL A 67 7.08 -20.25 -24.71
N PRO A 68 6.06 -21.10 -24.90
CA PRO A 68 5.95 -21.98 -26.07
C PRO A 68 5.99 -21.19 -27.40
N ASP A 69 6.61 -21.75 -28.44
CA ASP A 69 6.78 -21.06 -29.73
C ASP A 69 5.45 -20.57 -30.33
N GLY A 70 4.37 -21.33 -30.16
CA GLY A 70 3.03 -20.94 -30.62
C GLY A 70 2.43 -19.72 -29.91
N ASP A 71 2.92 -19.41 -28.71
CA ASP A 71 2.46 -18.31 -27.88
C ASP A 71 3.41 -17.09 -27.93
N ARG A 72 4.67 -17.28 -28.35
CA ARG A 72 5.65 -16.19 -28.48
C ARG A 72 5.21 -15.10 -29.44
N ALA A 73 4.40 -15.44 -30.45
CA ALA A 73 3.85 -14.49 -31.39
C ALA A 73 2.92 -13.43 -30.75
N ARG A 74 2.49 -13.65 -29.51
CA ARG A 74 1.59 -12.78 -28.74
C ARG A 74 2.32 -11.95 -27.70
N LEU A 75 3.62 -12.20 -27.50
CA LEU A 75 4.45 -11.42 -26.59
C LEU A 75 4.74 -10.06 -27.22
N HIS A 76 4.14 -9.04 -26.64
CA HIS A 76 4.40 -7.65 -26.98
C HIS A 76 4.55 -6.89 -25.68
N SER A 77 5.73 -6.38 -25.41
CA SER A 77 5.95 -5.49 -24.27
C SER A 77 7.13 -4.56 -24.57
N THR A 78 7.07 -3.36 -24.00
CA THR A 78 8.14 -2.37 -24.05
C THR A 78 8.65 -2.14 -22.64
N LEU A 79 9.92 -2.45 -22.42
CA LEU A 79 10.57 -2.26 -21.13
C LEU A 79 11.57 -1.12 -21.23
N ARG A 80 11.38 -0.08 -20.41
CA ARG A 80 12.34 1.00 -20.27
C ARG A 80 13.19 0.75 -19.03
N ALA A 81 14.49 0.60 -19.21
CA ALA A 81 15.47 0.55 -18.15
C ALA A 81 16.21 1.89 -18.05
N THR A 82 16.41 2.36 -16.83
CA THR A 82 17.20 3.55 -16.54
C THR A 82 18.26 3.16 -15.53
N VAL A 83 19.55 3.34 -15.85
CA VAL A 83 20.67 3.00 -14.96
C VAL A 83 21.43 4.28 -14.63
N PHE A 84 21.65 4.55 -13.34
CA PHE A 84 22.37 5.73 -12.88
C PHE A 84 23.81 5.37 -12.50
N GLY A 85 24.75 5.80 -13.34
CA GLY A 85 26.17 5.74 -13.06
C GLY A 85 26.69 7.04 -12.42
N ARG A 86 27.98 7.07 -12.10
CA ARG A 86 28.64 8.30 -11.62
C ARG A 86 28.59 9.39 -12.70
N GLY A 87 27.68 10.35 -12.56
CA GLY A 87 27.51 11.49 -13.48
C GLY A 87 26.84 11.14 -14.82
N THR A 88 26.27 9.94 -14.96
CA THR A 88 25.66 9.47 -16.20
C THR A 88 24.36 8.73 -15.92
N GLN A 89 23.40 8.85 -16.83
CA GLN A 89 22.15 8.10 -16.84
C GLN A 89 22.07 7.37 -18.19
N ARG A 90 22.11 6.03 -18.17
CA ARG A 90 21.86 5.22 -19.36
C ARG A 90 20.40 4.84 -19.41
N ARG A 91 19.72 5.18 -20.50
CA ARG A 91 18.33 4.82 -20.77
C ARG A 91 18.33 3.80 -21.90
N THR A 92 17.78 2.62 -21.64
CA THR A 92 17.68 1.55 -22.62
C THR A 92 16.22 1.14 -22.77
N LEU A 93 15.70 1.17 -24.00
CA LEU A 93 14.36 0.71 -24.34
C LEU A 93 14.45 -0.64 -25.02
N PHE A 94 13.98 -1.67 -24.33
CA PHE A 94 13.80 -3.00 -24.87
C PHE A 94 12.40 -3.12 -25.46
N ALA A 95 12.29 -3.63 -26.68
CA ALA A 95 11.01 -4.05 -27.25
C ALA A 95 11.04 -5.55 -27.45
N LEU A 96 10.04 -6.22 -26.89
CA LEU A 96 9.73 -7.60 -27.20
C LEU A 96 8.74 -7.60 -28.37
N ARG A 97 9.22 -7.97 -29.56
CA ARG A 97 8.41 -8.08 -30.77
C ARG A 97 8.00 -9.54 -30.99
N SER A 98 6.84 -9.74 -31.59
CA SER A 98 6.50 -11.03 -32.21
C SER A 98 7.55 -11.38 -33.27
N PRO A 99 8.12 -12.59 -33.30
CA PRO A 99 7.74 -13.82 -32.57
C PRO A 99 8.57 -14.11 -31.29
N GLY A 100 8.69 -13.16 -30.37
CA GLY A 100 9.52 -13.28 -29.16
C GLY A 100 10.95 -12.79 -29.35
N VAL A 101 11.18 -11.86 -30.29
CA VAL A 101 12.51 -11.25 -30.50
C VAL A 101 12.66 -10.08 -29.54
N LEU A 102 13.69 -10.15 -28.69
CA LEU A 102 14.11 -9.04 -27.85
C LEU A 102 15.01 -8.11 -28.66
N GLU A 103 14.57 -6.88 -28.90
CA GLU A 103 15.34 -5.84 -29.58
C GLU A 103 15.63 -4.69 -28.63
N VAL A 104 16.85 -4.15 -28.68
CA VAL A 104 17.16 -2.86 -28.08
C VAL A 104 16.79 -1.78 -29.09
N VAL A 105 15.70 -1.06 -28.85
CA VAL A 105 15.16 -0.03 -29.74
C VAL A 105 15.90 1.29 -29.58
N GLU A 106 16.29 1.60 -28.34
CA GLU A 106 17.01 2.83 -28.02
C GLU A 106 17.99 2.53 -26.89
N ASP A 107 19.23 2.98 -27.03
CA ASP A 107 20.23 2.97 -25.95
C ASP A 107 20.94 4.32 -25.96
N ARG A 108 20.70 5.12 -24.92
CA ARG A 108 21.25 6.47 -24.80
C ARG A 108 21.83 6.69 -23.42
N THR A 109 23.09 7.08 -23.39
CA THR A 109 23.76 7.56 -22.18
C THR A 109 23.73 9.09 -22.19
N VAL A 110 23.03 9.66 -21.22
CA VAL A 110 22.93 11.10 -21.01
C VAL A 110 23.82 11.48 -19.82
N ALA A 111 24.64 12.51 -19.97
CA ALA A 111 25.34 13.08 -18.82
C ALA A 111 24.30 13.73 -17.90
N VAL A 112 24.24 13.27 -16.66
CA VAL A 112 23.32 13.83 -15.67
C VAL A 112 24.15 14.49 -14.61
N THR A 113 23.89 15.78 -14.39
CA THR A 113 24.35 16.50 -13.21
C THR A 113 23.52 16.02 -12.02
N ALA A 114 23.74 14.77 -11.62
CA ALA A 114 23.11 14.21 -10.43
C ALA A 114 23.65 14.99 -9.23
N PRO A 115 22.82 15.32 -8.22
CA PRO A 115 23.36 15.73 -6.93
C PRO A 115 24.35 14.64 -6.50
N ALA A 116 25.55 15.04 -6.08
CA ALA A 116 26.62 14.10 -5.78
C ALA A 116 26.10 12.97 -4.88
N PRO A 117 26.41 11.69 -5.17
CA PRO A 117 26.01 10.59 -4.29
C PRO A 117 26.42 10.95 -2.88
N ARG A 118 25.47 10.88 -1.94
CA ARG A 118 25.72 11.33 -0.56
C ARG A 118 26.98 10.61 -0.10
N PRO A 119 28.04 11.33 0.31
CA PRO A 119 29.30 10.69 0.64
C PRO A 119 29.02 9.67 1.71
N ASP A 120 29.42 8.43 1.44
CA ASP A 120 29.17 7.33 2.33
C ASP A 120 29.86 7.66 3.66
N LEU A 121 29.08 7.90 4.72
CA LEU A 121 29.64 8.34 5.99
C LEU A 121 30.60 7.26 6.45
N SER A 122 31.88 7.62 6.65
CA SER A 122 32.88 6.71 7.17
C SER A 122 32.38 6.09 8.49
N ARG A 123 32.82 4.87 8.84
CA ARG A 123 32.38 4.23 10.11
C ARG A 123 32.56 5.17 11.32
N ALA A 124 33.65 5.94 11.32
CA ALA A 124 33.92 6.96 12.32
C ALA A 124 32.87 8.10 12.28
N ALA A 125 32.51 8.58 11.09
CA ALA A 125 31.49 9.62 10.92
C ALA A 125 30.08 9.13 11.29
N ARG A 126 29.72 7.87 10.99
CA ARG A 126 28.45 7.27 11.42
C ARG A 126 28.36 7.16 12.94
N HIS A 127 29.44 6.69 13.57
CA HIS A 127 29.50 6.58 15.03
C HIS A 127 29.43 7.97 15.69
N TRP A 128 30.15 8.95 15.15
CA TRP A 128 30.08 10.33 15.64
C TRP A 128 28.68 10.94 15.47
N ALA A 129 28.05 10.78 14.29
CA ALA A 129 26.70 11.25 14.04
C ALA A 129 25.70 10.61 15.01
N PHE A 130 25.80 9.30 15.27
CA PHE A 130 24.99 8.61 16.26
C PHE A 130 25.10 9.25 17.65
N TRP A 131 26.32 9.50 18.14
CA TRP A 131 26.52 10.13 19.45
C TRP A 131 26.03 11.57 19.49
N VAL A 132 26.25 12.36 18.43
CA VAL A 132 25.73 13.72 18.34
C VAL A 132 24.21 13.72 18.37
N THR A 133 23.55 12.84 17.61
CA THR A 133 22.10 12.69 17.62
C THR A 133 21.61 12.26 19.00
N LEU A 134 22.28 11.32 19.66
CA LEU A 134 21.90 10.86 21.00
C LEU A 134 22.02 11.99 22.04
N VAL A 135 23.10 12.77 21.99
CA VAL A 135 23.29 13.93 22.87
C VAL A 135 22.27 15.02 22.58
N LEU A 136 21.97 15.31 21.31
CA LEU A 136 20.93 16.27 20.93
C LEU A 136 19.56 15.82 21.42
N ALA A 137 19.20 14.54 21.21
CA ALA A 137 17.94 13.97 21.66
C ALA A 137 17.82 14.01 23.19
N SER A 138 18.91 13.72 23.91
CA SER A 138 18.96 13.79 25.37
C SER A 138 18.85 15.23 25.88
N ALA A 139 19.54 16.17 25.23
CA ALA A 139 19.44 17.60 25.55
C ALA A 139 18.01 18.11 25.27
N LEU A 140 17.41 17.74 24.14
CA LEU A 140 16.02 18.05 23.83
C LEU A 140 15.08 17.47 24.92
N PHE A 141 15.33 16.23 25.35
CA PHE A 141 14.54 15.59 26.40
C PHE A 141 14.74 16.23 27.78
N LEU A 142 15.92 16.77 28.10
CA LEU A 142 16.15 17.47 29.38
C LEU A 142 15.61 18.90 29.36
N THR A 143 15.77 19.61 28.24
CA THR A 143 15.32 21.00 28.07
C THR A 143 13.82 21.09 27.90
N PHE A 144 13.23 20.15 27.17
CA PHE A 144 11.81 20.13 26.87
C PHE A 144 11.07 19.00 27.57
N GLY A 145 11.71 18.07 28.27
CA GLY A 145 11.02 17.00 29.03
C GLY A 145 9.90 17.49 29.96
N PRO A 146 10.11 18.53 30.79
CA PRO A 146 9.03 19.06 31.62
C PRO A 146 7.96 19.81 30.80
N THR A 147 8.32 20.40 29.65
CA THR A 147 7.43 21.17 28.78
C THR A 147 6.77 20.35 27.66
N LEU A 148 7.25 19.13 27.41
CA LEU A 148 6.73 18.09 26.51
C LEU A 148 5.89 17.06 27.28
N SER A 149 5.93 17.08 28.62
CA SER A 149 4.95 16.38 29.46
C SER A 149 3.48 16.70 29.12
N PRO A 150 3.10 17.90 28.61
CA PRO A 150 1.76 18.17 28.07
C PRO A 150 1.60 17.84 26.57
N LEU A 151 2.66 17.48 25.84
CA LEU A 151 2.64 17.10 24.42
C LEU A 151 2.47 15.57 24.22
N GLY A 152 1.53 14.98 24.96
CA GLY A 152 0.73 13.92 24.36
C GLY A 152 1.12 12.47 24.61
N TRP A 153 1.97 12.17 25.60
CA TRP A 153 1.65 11.00 26.44
C TRP A 153 0.57 11.46 27.41
N GLY A 154 -0.57 11.88 26.86
CA GLY A 154 -1.76 12.05 27.68
C GLY A 154 -1.87 10.77 28.49
N GLU A 155 -2.26 10.88 29.75
CA GLU A 155 -2.96 9.77 30.40
C GLU A 155 -3.78 9.12 29.29
N LEU A 156 -3.38 7.91 28.87
CA LEU A 156 -4.19 7.12 27.98
C LEU A 156 -5.44 6.95 28.82
N ARG A 157 -6.39 7.88 28.67
CA ARG A 157 -7.76 7.66 29.08
C ARG A 157 -8.07 6.42 28.28
N THR A 158 -7.96 5.30 28.97
CA THR A 158 -8.50 4.05 28.55
C THR A 158 -9.97 4.36 28.47
N LEU A 159 -10.40 4.88 27.32
CA LEU A 159 -11.79 4.90 26.93
C LEU A 159 -12.18 3.45 27.15
N ASP A 160 -12.98 3.24 28.19
CA ASP A 160 -13.54 1.94 28.47
C ASP A 160 -14.36 1.61 27.23
N PRO A 161 -14.08 0.50 26.51
CA PRO A 161 -14.89 0.11 25.36
C PRO A 161 -16.39 0.04 25.71
N ALA A 162 -16.73 -0.23 26.98
CA ALA A 162 -18.10 -0.22 27.48
C ALA A 162 -18.72 1.18 27.60
N ALA A 163 -17.91 2.24 27.61
CA ALA A 163 -18.38 3.63 27.65
C ALA A 163 -18.71 4.21 26.26
N ILE A 164 -18.32 3.53 25.18
CA ILE A 164 -18.62 3.96 23.81
C ILE A 164 -19.99 3.40 23.42
N GLU A 165 -20.98 4.28 23.34
CA GLU A 165 -22.31 3.91 22.84
C GLU A 165 -22.23 3.54 21.36
N LEU A 166 -22.57 2.27 21.05
CA LEU A 166 -22.64 1.76 19.69
C LEU A 166 -24.04 2.03 19.12
N THR A 167 -24.12 2.82 18.07
CA THR A 167 -25.38 3.07 17.36
C THR A 167 -25.33 2.48 15.96
N SER A 168 -26.29 1.62 15.63
CA SER A 168 -26.48 1.08 14.28
C SER A 168 -27.24 2.06 13.38
N ALA A 169 -26.75 2.28 12.17
CA ALA A 169 -27.51 2.99 11.14
C ALA A 169 -28.63 2.12 10.53
N PRO A 170 -29.64 2.77 9.91
CA PRO A 170 -30.63 2.07 9.08
C PRO A 170 -29.91 1.27 7.99
N GLY A 171 -30.25 -0.01 7.80
CA GLY A 171 -29.62 -0.84 6.75
C GLY A 171 -29.09 -2.20 7.20
N GLY A 172 -29.30 -2.59 8.47
CA GLY A 172 -29.16 -3.98 8.90
C GLY A 172 -27.75 -4.47 9.17
N VAL A 173 -26.77 -3.57 9.18
CA VAL A 173 -25.43 -3.85 9.68
C VAL A 173 -25.34 -3.30 11.09
N GLU A 174 -25.01 -4.18 12.03
CA GLU A 174 -24.86 -3.84 13.43
C GLU A 174 -23.40 -4.00 13.84
N ILE A 175 -22.91 -3.09 14.68
CA ILE A 175 -21.66 -3.32 15.40
C ILE A 175 -22.01 -4.27 16.54
N VAL A 176 -21.58 -5.53 16.43
CA VAL A 176 -21.91 -6.56 17.43
C VAL A 176 -20.93 -6.54 18.58
N ARG A 177 -19.68 -6.14 18.30
CA ARG A 177 -18.63 -6.13 19.30
C ARG A 177 -17.59 -5.07 18.96
N LEU A 178 -17.20 -4.28 19.96
CA LEU A 178 -16.05 -3.39 19.89
C LEU A 178 -15.05 -3.88 20.94
N ASP A 179 -13.97 -4.49 20.47
CA ASP A 179 -12.90 -4.99 21.33
C ASP A 179 -11.66 -4.12 21.17
N ARG A 180 -10.95 -3.93 22.28
CA ARG A 180 -9.61 -3.36 22.26
C ARG A 180 -8.62 -4.48 22.53
N GLU A 181 -7.86 -4.87 21.51
CA GLU A 181 -6.81 -5.85 21.72
C GLU A 181 -5.67 -5.21 22.50
N VAL A 182 -5.39 -5.72 23.69
CA VAL A 182 -4.35 -5.19 24.58
C VAL A 182 -2.98 -5.70 24.10
N GLY A 183 -2.55 -5.21 22.94
CA GLY A 183 -1.18 -5.33 22.43
C GLY A 183 -0.39 -4.02 22.61
N ALA A 184 0.90 -4.03 22.23
CA ALA A 184 1.86 -2.94 22.45
C ALA A 184 1.47 -1.56 21.84
N HIS A 185 0.42 -1.49 21.02
CA HIS A 185 -0.02 -0.26 20.34
C HIS A 185 -1.49 0.13 20.57
N GLY A 186 -2.25 -0.60 21.40
CA GLY A 186 -3.61 -0.19 21.79
C GLY A 186 -4.60 -0.08 20.64
N THR A 187 -4.52 -1.00 19.68
CA THR A 187 -5.37 -1.04 18.49
C THR A 187 -6.82 -1.39 18.82
N TRP A 188 -7.76 -0.70 18.16
CA TRP A 188 -9.19 -0.93 18.31
C TRP A 188 -9.70 -1.80 17.15
N TYR A 189 -10.56 -2.77 17.46
CA TYR A 189 -11.21 -3.61 16.47
C TYR A 189 -12.73 -3.58 16.66
N ALA A 190 -13.46 -3.34 15.58
CA ALA A 190 -14.92 -3.49 15.55
C ALA A 190 -15.26 -4.73 14.73
N VAL A 191 -16.11 -5.59 15.28
CA VAL A 191 -16.74 -6.69 14.54
C VAL A 191 -18.10 -6.21 14.06
N LEU A 192 -18.23 -6.08 12.75
CA LEU A 192 -19.50 -5.80 12.08
C LEU A 192 -20.16 -7.12 11.69
N GLU A 193 -21.45 -7.26 12.00
CA GLU A 193 -22.28 -8.35 11.49
C GLU A 193 -23.40 -7.76 10.63
N ARG A 194 -23.58 -8.29 9.43
CA ARG A 194 -24.75 -7.95 8.61
C ARG A 194 -25.90 -8.88 8.97
N ARG A 195 -26.90 -8.38 9.69
CA ARG A 195 -28.07 -9.16 10.12
C ARG A 195 -29.19 -9.20 9.09
N THR A 196 -29.34 -8.15 8.29
CA THR A 196 -30.34 -8.12 7.21
C THR A 196 -29.71 -7.81 5.86
N ALA A 197 -30.36 -8.28 4.80
CA ALA A 197 -29.99 -7.90 3.45
C ALA A 197 -30.12 -6.38 3.27
N ALA A 198 -29.32 -5.83 2.34
CA ALA A 198 -29.42 -4.42 1.99
C ALA A 198 -30.86 -4.09 1.52
N PRO A 199 -31.42 -2.92 1.87
CA PRO A 199 -32.75 -2.54 1.46
C PRO A 199 -32.84 -2.51 -0.08
N GLN A 200 -33.75 -3.31 -0.66
CA GLN A 200 -33.93 -3.36 -2.12
C GLN A 200 -34.80 -2.23 -2.65
N VAL A 201 -35.64 -1.64 -1.78
CA VAL A 201 -36.57 -0.57 -2.14
C VAL A 201 -35.93 0.76 -1.80
N ALA A 202 -35.78 1.62 -2.80
CA ALA A 202 -35.27 2.98 -2.60
C ALA A 202 -36.30 3.81 -1.82
N PRO A 203 -35.84 4.68 -0.91
CA PRO A 203 -36.73 5.60 -0.19
C PRO A 203 -37.31 6.67 -1.13
N PRO A 204 -38.38 7.37 -0.69
CA PRO A 204 -38.91 8.54 -1.38
C PRO A 204 -37.81 9.59 -1.67
N LEU A 205 -37.89 10.23 -2.83
CA LEU A 205 -36.87 11.21 -3.30
C LEU A 205 -36.86 12.52 -2.49
N ASP A 206 -37.91 12.80 -1.73
CA ASP A 206 -38.02 13.98 -0.86
C ASP A 206 -37.22 13.85 0.44
N ASP A 207 -36.72 12.65 0.77
CA ASP A 207 -35.78 12.42 1.88
C ASP A 207 -34.37 12.14 1.35
N ALA A 208 -33.62 13.23 1.09
CA ALA A 208 -32.25 13.15 0.60
C ALA A 208 -31.30 12.40 1.55
N GLY A 209 -31.55 12.44 2.86
CA GLY A 209 -30.74 11.74 3.87
C GLY A 209 -30.92 10.24 3.74
N ALA A 210 -32.17 9.77 3.74
CA ALA A 210 -32.49 8.37 3.52
C ALA A 210 -31.98 7.86 2.17
N TRP A 211 -32.02 8.70 1.13
CA TRP A 211 -31.52 8.35 -0.20
C TRP A 211 -30.00 8.12 -0.23
N LEU A 212 -29.22 8.96 0.46
CA LEU A 212 -27.77 8.79 0.57
C LEU A 212 -27.42 7.52 1.36
N GLU A 213 -28.10 7.28 2.49
CA GLU A 213 -27.90 6.07 3.27
C GLU A 213 -28.25 4.81 2.46
N TRP A 214 -29.35 4.83 1.70
CA TRP A 214 -29.73 3.73 0.81
C TRP A 214 -28.67 3.47 -0.28
N LEU A 215 -28.14 4.52 -0.90
CA LEU A 215 -27.06 4.39 -1.90
C LEU A 215 -25.77 3.83 -1.31
N GLY A 216 -25.38 4.27 -0.11
CA GLY A 216 -24.23 3.72 0.62
C GLY A 216 -24.43 2.23 0.88
N ALA A 217 -25.59 1.85 1.42
CA ALA A 217 -25.99 0.48 1.66
C ALA A 217 -25.98 -0.41 0.40
N ALA A 218 -26.55 0.09 -0.71
CA ALA A 218 -26.61 -0.62 -1.97
C ALA A 218 -25.22 -0.83 -2.60
N ARG A 219 -24.28 0.09 -2.36
CA ARG A 219 -22.90 0.03 -2.87
C ARG A 219 -21.91 -0.63 -1.91
N GLY A 220 -22.36 -1.01 -0.72
CA GLY A 220 -21.49 -1.52 0.34
C GLY A 220 -20.46 -0.50 0.81
N ARG A 221 -20.77 0.79 0.75
CA ARG A 221 -19.92 1.86 1.30
C ARG A 221 -20.52 2.31 2.60
N ALA A 222 -19.72 2.28 3.64
CA ALA A 222 -20.10 2.70 4.97
C ALA A 222 -19.08 3.71 5.50
N HIS A 223 -19.36 4.24 6.68
CA HIS A 223 -18.42 5.07 7.41
C HIS A 223 -18.60 4.91 8.93
N LEU A 224 -17.54 5.15 9.67
CA LEU A 224 -17.57 5.29 11.12
C LEU A 224 -17.51 6.77 11.48
N GLU A 225 -18.41 7.21 12.33
CA GLU A 225 -18.41 8.56 12.88
C GLU A 225 -18.01 8.53 14.35
N TRP A 226 -16.96 9.26 14.68
CA TRP A 226 -16.62 9.59 16.06
C TRP A 226 -17.37 10.84 16.48
N ARG A 227 -18.08 10.76 17.60
CA ARG A 227 -18.85 11.90 18.14
C ARG A 227 -18.46 12.20 19.59
N ASP A 228 -18.56 13.47 19.97
CA ASP A 228 -18.42 13.89 21.38
C ASP A 228 -19.69 13.55 22.21
N ASP A 229 -19.66 13.88 23.49
CA ASP A 229 -20.77 13.68 24.43
C ASP A 229 -22.02 14.53 24.08
N THR A 230 -21.81 15.69 23.47
CA THR A 230 -22.89 16.55 22.95
C THR A 230 -23.48 16.09 21.62
N GLY A 231 -22.84 15.12 20.95
CA GLY A 231 -23.29 14.53 19.69
C GLY A 231 -22.67 15.15 18.42
N ASN A 232 -21.71 16.08 18.53
CA ASN A 232 -21.04 16.65 17.36
C ASN A 232 -20.09 15.62 16.72
N VAL A 233 -19.99 15.66 15.39
CA VAL A 233 -19.07 14.79 14.64
C VAL A 233 -17.64 15.35 14.74
N LEU A 234 -16.74 14.55 15.31
CA LEU A 234 -15.31 14.85 15.43
C LEU A 234 -14.51 14.32 14.24
N ARG A 235 -14.87 13.14 13.73
CA ARG A 235 -14.17 12.48 12.60
C ARG A 235 -15.09 11.49 11.90
N VAL A 236 -14.92 11.36 10.57
CA VAL A 236 -15.62 10.37 9.74
C VAL A 236 -14.58 9.55 8.98
N ASP A 237 -14.62 8.23 9.16
CA ASP A 237 -13.68 7.27 8.59
C ASP A 237 -14.42 6.35 7.60
N PRO A 238 -14.15 6.43 6.27
CA PRO A 238 -14.87 5.62 5.28
C PRO A 238 -14.42 4.15 5.31
N ILE A 239 -15.36 3.23 5.06
CA ILE A 239 -15.16 1.78 5.09
C ILE A 239 -15.85 1.13 3.91
N ASP A 240 -15.19 0.13 3.34
CA ASP A 240 -15.77 -0.76 2.34
C ASP A 240 -16.30 -2.04 3.00
N VAL A 241 -17.60 -2.27 2.87
CA VAL A 241 -18.33 -3.47 3.35
C VAL A 241 -19.01 -4.19 2.19
N SER A 242 -18.61 -3.95 0.94
CA SER A 242 -19.19 -4.55 -0.26
C SER A 242 -19.10 -6.08 -0.30
N GLY A 243 -18.10 -6.66 0.37
CA GLY A 243 -17.94 -8.12 0.51
C GLY A 243 -18.71 -8.76 1.67
N LEU A 244 -19.37 -7.98 2.53
CA LEU A 244 -20.00 -8.50 3.75
C LEU A 244 -21.40 -9.06 3.47
N GLY A 245 -21.51 -10.39 3.38
CA GLY A 245 -22.79 -11.10 3.24
C GLY A 245 -23.62 -11.15 4.52
N VAL A 246 -24.90 -11.52 4.41
CA VAL A 246 -25.79 -11.69 5.57
C VAL A 246 -25.28 -12.85 6.46
N GLY A 247 -25.19 -12.63 7.76
CA GLY A 247 -24.66 -13.58 8.74
C GLY A 247 -23.13 -13.74 8.71
N GLN A 248 -22.42 -12.90 7.94
CA GLN A 248 -20.97 -12.84 7.96
C GLN A 248 -20.48 -11.74 8.91
N GLU A 249 -19.30 -11.96 9.47
CA GLU A 249 -18.60 -11.02 10.32
C GLU A 249 -17.44 -10.38 9.56
N LEU A 250 -17.25 -9.07 9.73
CA LEU A 250 -16.08 -8.34 9.26
C LEU A 250 -15.36 -7.73 10.46
N MET A 251 -14.11 -8.16 10.69
CA MET A 251 -13.24 -7.53 11.66
C MET A 251 -12.58 -6.31 11.02
N LEU A 252 -12.90 -5.13 11.54
CA LEU A 252 -12.36 -3.85 11.07
C LEU A 252 -11.34 -3.32 12.05
N HIS A 253 -10.21 -2.89 11.52
CA HIS A 253 -9.26 -2.08 12.26
C HIS A 253 -9.81 -0.65 12.38
N VAL A 254 -10.12 -0.25 13.61
CA VAL A 254 -10.67 1.08 13.89
C VAL A 254 -9.52 2.03 14.25
N PRO A 255 -9.39 3.20 13.60
CA PRO A 255 -8.37 4.17 13.94
C PRO A 255 -8.56 4.70 15.37
N THR A 256 -7.46 5.05 16.03
CA THR A 256 -7.47 5.53 17.42
C THR A 256 -8.49 6.66 17.62
N PRO A 257 -9.37 6.57 18.64
CA PRO A 257 -10.40 7.57 18.89
C PRO A 257 -9.78 8.98 19.09
N PRO A 258 -10.43 10.04 18.58
CA PRO A 258 -10.10 11.41 18.98
C PRO A 258 -10.19 11.58 20.50
N LYS A 259 -9.42 12.53 21.06
CA LYS A 259 -9.33 12.77 22.51
C LYS A 259 -10.71 13.00 23.17
N ASP A 260 -11.61 13.67 22.46
CA ASP A 260 -12.91 14.09 22.96
C ASP A 260 -14.05 13.15 22.49
N ALA A 261 -13.72 12.00 21.90
CA ALA A 261 -14.71 11.05 21.43
C ALA A 261 -15.38 10.32 22.59
N ALA A 262 -16.71 10.33 22.60
CA ALA A 262 -17.56 9.62 23.55
C ALA A 262 -18.44 8.55 22.88
N ARG A 263 -18.74 8.70 21.58
CA ARG A 263 -19.63 7.79 20.84
C ARG A 263 -19.02 7.38 19.51
N LEU A 264 -19.33 6.16 19.08
CA LEU A 264 -18.97 5.63 17.76
C LEU A 264 -20.25 5.19 17.05
N ARG A 265 -20.56 5.84 15.93
CA ARG A 265 -21.72 5.52 15.10
C ARG A 265 -21.28 4.89 13.80
N PHE A 266 -21.97 3.83 13.39
CA PHE A 266 -21.87 3.29 12.04
C PHE A 266 -22.89 3.99 11.14
N GLY A 267 -22.48 4.37 9.94
CA GLY A 267 -23.32 5.02 8.92
C GLY A 267 -23.05 4.46 7.52
N TRP A 268 -23.91 4.82 6.56
CA TRP A 268 -23.81 4.44 5.14
C TRP A 268 -23.43 5.63 4.28
#